data_AF-A0A516NMP5-F1
#
_entry.id   AF-A0A516NMP5-F1
#
_cell.length_a   1.000
_cell.length_b   1.000
_cell.length_c   1.000
_cell.angle_alpha   90.00
_cell.angle_beta   90.00
_cell.angle_gamma   90.00
#
_symmetry.space_group_name_H-M   'P 1'
#
loop_
_entity.id
_entity.type
_entity.pdbx_description
1 polymer ?
#
loop_
_entity_poly.entity_id
_entity_poly.type
_entity_poly.pdbx_seq_one_letter_code
_entity_poly.pdbx_strand_id
1 'polypeptide(L)'
;MVDGRFRLGDTAFGIAICYDACFPELAERCHALLASSLYGSGPGQRERAAIMPALAERNGLHVVLANHLGPAGAYDACGGSAIWAPDGTRVAECARVGPGFVTAEL
;
A
#
# COMPACT_ATOMS: atom_id res chain seq x y z
N MET A 1 19.04 -13.29 -5.02
CA MET A 1 18.34 -12.03 -5.35
C MET A 1 16.90 -12.25 -4.94
N VAL A 2 16.28 -11.33 -4.19
CA VAL A 2 14.89 -11.52 -3.75
C VAL A 2 14.02 -10.76 -4.76
N ASP A 3 13.25 -11.49 -5.57
CA ASP A 3 12.46 -11.01 -6.71
C ASP A 3 11.29 -10.11 -6.28
N GLY A 4 11.59 -8.88 -5.85
CA GLY A 4 10.57 -7.92 -5.42
C GLY A 4 11.11 -6.57 -4.97
N ARG A 5 12.37 -6.23 -5.24
CA ARG A 5 12.98 -4.94 -4.86
C ARG A 5 13.73 -4.34 -6.02
N PHE A 6 13.74 -3.01 -6.09
CA PHE A 6 14.50 -2.25 -7.08
C PHE A 6 14.99 -0.92 -6.51
N ARG A 7 15.85 -0.23 -7.24
CA ARG A 7 16.30 1.13 -6.90
C ARG A 7 15.96 2.08 -8.05
N LEU A 8 15.56 3.29 -7.69
CA LEU A 8 15.45 4.43 -8.60
C LEU A 8 16.27 5.57 -7.99
N GLY A 9 17.41 5.89 -8.61
CA GLY A 9 18.42 6.76 -7.99
C GLY A 9 18.92 6.18 -6.66
N ASP A 10 18.88 6.99 -5.60
CA ASP A 10 19.30 6.57 -4.27
C ASP A 10 18.21 5.87 -3.44
N THR A 11 16.98 5.89 -3.95
CA THR A 11 15.81 5.35 -3.26
C THR A 11 15.61 3.87 -3.58
N ALA A 12 15.61 3.05 -2.54
CA ALA A 12 15.26 1.63 -2.62
C ALA A 12 13.76 1.41 -2.39
N PHE A 13 13.15 0.56 -3.22
CA PHE A 13 11.74 0.21 -3.18
C PHE A 13 11.55 -1.29 -3.05
N GLY A 14 10.57 -1.68 -2.25
CA GLY A 14 9.96 -3.01 -2.27
C GLY A 14 8.67 -3.00 -3.08
N ILE A 15 8.31 -4.13 -3.66
CA ILE A 15 7.05 -4.36 -4.37
C ILE A 15 6.34 -5.53 -3.70
N ALA A 16 5.04 -5.39 -3.44
CA ALA A 16 4.19 -6.42 -2.89
C ALA A 16 2.85 -6.49 -3.65
N ILE A 17 2.33 -7.70 -3.86
CA ILE A 17 0.99 -7.91 -4.39
C ILE A 17 0.11 -8.46 -3.27
N CYS A 18 -0.86 -7.65 -2.84
CA CYS A 18 -1.90 -8.00 -1.89
C CYS A 18 -1.35 -8.65 -0.61
N TYR A 19 -1.46 -9.98 -0.51
CA TYR A 19 -1.03 -10.74 0.67
C TYR A 19 0.48 -10.67 0.90
N ASP A 20 1.26 -10.37 -0.13
CA ASP A 20 2.72 -10.27 -0.03
C ASP A 20 3.17 -9.22 0.99
N ALA A 21 2.36 -8.19 1.24
CA ALA A 21 2.65 -7.15 2.23
C ALA A 21 2.86 -7.71 3.65
N CYS A 22 2.40 -8.94 3.92
CA CYS A 22 2.64 -9.62 5.18
C CYS A 22 4.10 -10.11 5.35
N PHE A 23 4.89 -10.21 4.28
CA PHE A 23 6.27 -10.70 4.31
C PHE A 23 7.26 -9.55 4.56
N PRO A 24 7.94 -9.49 5.73
CA PRO A 24 8.84 -8.39 6.07
C PRO A 24 10.06 -8.28 5.14
N GLU A 25 10.47 -9.37 4.50
CA GLU A 25 11.65 -9.44 3.63
C GLU A 25 11.53 -8.51 2.41
N LEU A 26 10.31 -8.22 1.97
CA LEU A 26 10.03 -7.29 0.86
C LEU A 26 10.25 -5.82 1.26
N ALA A 27 10.12 -5.50 2.54
CA ALA A 27 10.33 -4.18 3.12
C ALA A 27 11.79 -3.92 3.53
N GLU A 28 12.60 -4.96 3.68
CA GLU A 28 13.96 -4.84 4.18
C GLU A 28 14.83 -3.90 3.34
N ARG A 29 15.46 -2.93 4.02
CA ARG A 29 16.38 -1.94 3.43
C ARG A 29 15.74 -1.09 2.32
N CYS A 30 14.42 -0.98 2.31
CA CYS A 30 13.66 -0.11 1.41
C CYS A 30 13.25 1.19 2.12
N HIS A 31 13.14 2.27 1.35
CA HIS A 31 12.58 3.54 1.81
C HIS A 31 11.07 3.59 1.63
N ALA A 32 10.56 2.80 0.66
CA ALA A 32 9.13 2.67 0.41
C ALA A 32 8.76 1.24 -0.02
N LEU A 33 7.55 0.82 0.36
CA LEU A 33 6.90 -0.39 -0.13
C LEU A 33 5.73 0.00 -1.04
N LEU A 34 5.79 -0.45 -2.28
CA LEU A 34 4.75 -0.26 -3.28
C LEU A 34 3.86 -1.51 -3.29
N ALA A 35 2.60 -1.36 -2.89
CA ALA A 35 1.65 -2.45 -2.79
C ALA A 35 0.49 -2.28 -3.78
N SER A 36 0.09 -3.35 -4.45
CA SER A 36 -1.17 -3.42 -5.20
C SER A 36 -2.11 -4.45 -4.58
N SER A 37 -3.36 -4.09 -4.28
CA SER A 37 -4.28 -5.00 -3.58
C SER A 37 -5.73 -4.90 -4.04
N LEU A 38 -6.54 -5.84 -3.56
CA LEU A 38 -8.01 -5.78 -3.59
C LEU A 38 -8.54 -6.00 -2.18
N TYR A 39 -8.72 -4.91 -1.44
CA TYR A 39 -9.52 -4.93 -0.21
C TYR A 39 -10.98 -4.70 -0.53
N GLY A 40 -11.83 -5.61 -0.07
CA GLY A 40 -13.28 -5.53 -0.26
C GLY A 40 -13.96 -4.42 0.56
N SER A 41 -15.15 -4.03 0.12
CA SER A 41 -16.09 -3.22 0.91
C SER A 41 -16.43 -3.87 2.25
N GLY A 42 -16.77 -3.07 3.27
CA GLY A 42 -17.11 -3.59 4.60
C GLY A 42 -15.87 -4.03 5.41
N PRO A 43 -15.68 -5.33 5.73
CA PRO A 43 -14.53 -5.80 6.51
C PRO A 43 -13.17 -5.42 5.90
N GLY A 44 -12.99 -5.59 4.58
CA GLY A 44 -11.72 -5.30 3.90
C GLY A 44 -11.30 -3.84 4.02
N GLN A 45 -12.25 -2.90 4.05
CA GLN A 45 -11.96 -1.48 4.29
C GLN A 45 -11.31 -1.26 5.67
N ARG A 46 -11.79 -1.97 6.70
CA ARG A 46 -11.21 -1.90 8.05
C ARG A 46 -9.84 -2.58 8.11
N GLU A 47 -9.70 -3.73 7.46
CA GLU A 47 -8.41 -4.42 7.36
C GLU A 47 -7.35 -3.55 6.70
N ARG A 48 -7.64 -2.96 5.54
CA ARG A 48 -6.76 -2.00 4.86
C ARG A 48 -6.34 -0.87 5.79
N ALA A 49 -7.31 -0.27 6.49
CA ALA A 49 -7.08 0.86 7.38
C ALA A 49 -6.25 0.51 8.62
N ALA A 50 -6.17 -0.77 8.99
CA ALA A 50 -5.35 -1.25 10.10
C ALA A 50 -3.96 -1.73 9.63
N ILE A 51 -3.91 -2.52 8.55
CA ILE A 51 -2.69 -3.21 8.11
C ILE A 51 -1.67 -2.23 7.53
N MET A 52 -2.11 -1.33 6.65
CA MET A 52 -1.19 -0.44 5.92
C MET A 52 -0.42 0.54 6.81
N PRO A 53 -1.05 1.30 7.73
CA PRO A 53 -0.30 2.15 8.65
C PRO A 53 0.60 1.34 9.58
N ALA A 54 0.12 0.20 10.10
CA ALA A 54 0.93 -0.66 10.96
C ALA A 54 2.16 -1.22 10.23
N LEU A 55 2.05 -1.49 8.92
CA LEU A 55 3.19 -1.90 8.11
C LEU A 55 4.20 -0.77 7.97
N ALA A 56 3.73 0.46 7.73
CA ALA A 56 4.60 1.63 7.65
C ALA A 56 5.38 1.84 8.95
N GLU A 57 4.69 1.85 10.09
CA GLU A 57 5.27 1.96 11.44
C GLU A 57 6.27 0.84 11.72
N ARG A 58 5.87 -0.42 11.50
CA ARG A 58 6.69 -1.60 11.83
C ARG A 58 8.03 -1.59 11.10
N ASN A 59 8.04 -1.14 9.85
CA ASN A 59 9.22 -1.20 9.00
C ASN A 59 9.92 0.16 8.87
N GLY A 60 9.38 1.24 9.46
CA GLY A 60 9.96 2.58 9.39
C GLY A 60 10.10 3.10 7.96
N LEU A 61 9.13 2.82 7.09
CA LEU A 61 9.19 3.16 5.66
C LEU A 61 7.84 3.69 5.15
N HIS A 62 7.86 4.35 4.00
CA HIS A 62 6.63 4.80 3.35
C HIS A 62 5.87 3.64 2.72
N VAL A 63 4.56 3.55 2.92
CA VAL A 63 3.72 2.55 2.26
C VAL A 63 2.85 3.25 1.23
N VAL A 64 2.89 2.77 -0.01
CA VAL A 64 2.07 3.29 -1.12
C VAL A 64 1.16 2.16 -1.59
N LEU A 65 -0.14 2.29 -1.38
CA LEU A 65 -1.12 1.30 -1.79
C LEU A 65 -1.91 1.79 -3.01
N ALA A 66 -1.88 1.00 -4.08
CA ALA A 66 -2.88 1.02 -5.14
C ALA A 66 -3.93 -0.07 -4.87
N ASN A 67 -5.11 0.32 -4.41
CA ASN A 67 -6.21 -0.61 -4.16
C ASN A 67 -7.25 -0.54 -5.28
N HIS A 68 -7.75 -1.69 -5.72
CA HIS A 68 -8.82 -1.74 -6.72
C HIS A 68 -10.09 -1.02 -6.20
N LEU A 69 -10.84 -0.39 -7.12
CA LEU A 69 -12.09 0.30 -6.83
C LEU A 69 -13.23 -0.34 -7.64
N GLY A 70 -14.27 -0.76 -6.95
CA GLY A 70 -15.50 -1.26 -7.55
C GLY A 70 -15.50 -2.76 -7.85
N PRO A 71 -16.44 -3.23 -8.70
CA PRO A 71 -16.68 -4.65 -8.94
C PRO A 71 -15.50 -5.38 -9.59
N ALA A 72 -15.14 -6.52 -9.02
CA ALA A 72 -14.11 -7.42 -9.51
C ALA A 72 -14.54 -8.88 -9.28
N GLY A 73 -15.28 -9.44 -10.26
CA GLY A 73 -15.85 -10.78 -10.15
C GLY A 73 -16.88 -10.86 -9.01
N ALA A 74 -16.64 -11.75 -8.04
CA ALA A 74 -17.50 -11.91 -6.86
C ALA A 74 -17.22 -10.87 -5.75
N TYR A 75 -16.22 -10.00 -5.95
CA TYR A 75 -15.81 -8.99 -4.96
C TYR A 75 -16.25 -7.60 -5.40
N ASP A 76 -16.47 -6.73 -4.42
CA ASP A 76 -16.60 -5.28 -4.61
C ASP A 76 -15.52 -4.59 -3.78
N ALA A 77 -14.57 -3.94 -4.45
CA ALA A 77 -13.37 -3.40 -3.84
C ALA A 77 -13.58 -1.96 -3.34
N CYS A 78 -13.07 -1.66 -2.14
CA CYS A 78 -13.38 -0.41 -1.46
C CYS A 78 -12.62 0.81 -1.98
N GLY A 79 -11.72 0.66 -2.97
CA GLY A 79 -10.81 1.71 -3.41
C GLY A 79 -9.97 2.24 -2.25
N GLY A 80 -9.77 3.55 -2.20
CA GLY A 80 -9.01 4.18 -1.11
C GLY A 80 -7.52 3.88 -1.21
N SER A 81 -6.96 3.89 -2.42
CA SER A 81 -5.51 3.97 -2.62
C SER A 81 -4.95 5.13 -1.81
N ALA A 82 -3.83 4.92 -1.13
CA ALA A 82 -3.33 5.87 -0.14
C ALA A 82 -1.82 5.73 0.08
N ILE A 83 -1.26 6.75 0.73
CA ILE A 83 0.16 6.84 1.09
C ILE A 83 0.24 7.04 2.61
N TRP A 84 1.10 6.26 3.26
CA TRP A 84 1.42 6.39 4.68
C TRP A 84 2.91 6.68 4.88
N ALA A 85 3.20 7.57 5.82
CA ALA A 85 4.54 7.91 6.27
C ALA A 85 5.11 6.82 7.20
N PRO A 86 6.44 6.81 7.46
CA PRO A 86 7.11 5.84 8.33
C PRO A 86 6.57 5.74 9.76
N ASP A 87 5.84 6.74 10.23
CA ASP A 87 5.20 6.78 11.55
C ASP A 87 3.73 6.29 11.51
N GLY A 88 3.27 5.76 10.37
CA GLY A 88 1.89 5.33 10.17
C GLY A 88 0.92 6.44 9.80
N THR A 89 1.36 7.70 9.80
CA THR A 89 0.50 8.84 9.46
C THR A 89 0.09 8.75 8.00
N ARG A 90 -1.21 8.84 7.73
CA ARG A 90 -1.73 8.85 6.36
C ARG A 90 -1.48 10.22 5.72
N VAL A 91 -0.65 10.25 4.69
CA VAL A 91 -0.24 11.46 3.96
C VAL A 91 -1.32 11.88 2.95
N ALA A 92 -1.84 10.93 2.18
CA ALA A 92 -2.86 11.16 1.17
C ALA A 92 -3.73 9.92 0.96
N GLU A 93 -4.98 10.12 0.53
CA GLU A 93 -5.92 9.04 0.22
C GLU A 93 -6.86 9.46 -0.93
N CYS A 94 -7.04 8.57 -1.90
CA CYS A 94 -8.01 8.73 -2.97
C CYS A 94 -9.43 8.66 -2.43
N ALA A 95 -10.36 9.34 -3.11
CA ALA A 95 -11.78 9.09 -2.91
C ALA A 95 -12.08 7.59 -3.14
N ARG A 96 -13.08 7.08 -2.40
CA ARG A 96 -13.58 5.70 -2.56
C ARG A 96 -14.72 5.61 -3.59
N VAL A 97 -14.87 6.65 -4.40
CA VAL A 97 -15.91 6.77 -5.44
C VAL A 97 -15.27 7.41 -6.66
N GLY A 98 -15.42 6.76 -7.82
CA GLY A 98 -14.83 7.18 -9.08
C GLY A 98 -13.29 7.01 -9.16
N PRO A 99 -12.74 6.93 -10.38
CA PRO A 99 -11.31 6.83 -10.59
C PRO A 99 -10.59 8.11 -10.14
N GLY A 100 -9.37 7.96 -9.63
CA GLY A 100 -8.55 9.09 -9.18
C GLY A 100 -7.15 8.64 -8.78
N PHE A 101 -6.31 9.63 -8.45
CA PHE A 101 -4.96 9.40 -7.95
C PHE A 101 -4.60 10.44 -6.88
N VAL A 102 -3.60 10.12 -6.07
CA VAL A 102 -2.96 11.04 -5.12
C VAL A 102 -1.45 10.97 -5.30
N THR A 103 -0.76 12.00 -4.86
CA THR A 103 0.71 12.10 -4.93
C THR A 103 1.27 12.54 -3.58
N ALA A 104 2.54 12.25 -3.34
CA ALA A 104 3.31 12.73 -2.21
C ALA A 104 4.78 12.90 -2.64
N GLU A 105 5.48 13.81 -1.97
CA GLU A 105 6.92 13.95 -2.03
C GLU A 105 7.52 13.21 -0.84
N LEU A 106 8.59 12.42 -1.07
CA LEU A 106 9.23 11.54 -0.09
C LEU A 106 10.56 12.12 0.41
#